data_AF-A0A949K3I3-F1
#
_entry.id   AF-A0A949K3I3-F1
#
_cell.length_a   1.000
_cell.length_b   1.000
_cell.length_c   1.000
_cell.angle_alpha   90.00
_cell.angle_beta   90.00
_cell.angle_gamma   90.00
#
_symmetry.space_group_name_H-M   'P 1'
#
loop_
_entity.id
_entity.type
_entity.pdbx_description
1 polymer ?
#
loop_
_entity_poly.entity_id
_entity_poly.type
_entity_poly.pdbx_seq_one_letter_code
_entity_poly.pdbx_strand_id
1 'polypeptide(L)' 'MISKLALILSIIFLILTFAGAGYILYNGGKVNAGYACVPMVIALVSMAFYRKYK' A
#
# COMPACT_ATOMS: atom_id res chain seq x y z
N MET A 1 12.16 -12.73 -12.19
CA MET A 1 11.47 -11.55 -12.77
C MET A 1 10.23 -11.15 -11.97
N ILE A 2 9.34 -12.10 -11.64
CA ILE A 2 8.13 -11.88 -10.81
C ILE A 2 8.43 -11.18 -9.47
N SER A 3 9.51 -11.55 -8.78
CA SER A 3 9.84 -11.01 -7.46
C SER A 3 10.26 -9.52 -7.53
N LYS A 4 10.91 -9.08 -8.60
CA LYS A 4 11.23 -7.65 -8.81
C LYS A 4 9.98 -6.83 -9.08
N LEU A 5 9.03 -7.38 -9.84
CA LEU A 5 7.72 -6.77 -10.10
C LEU A 5 6.91 -6.62 -8.80
N ALA A 6 6.88 -7.66 -7.95
CA ALA A 6 6.19 -7.61 -6.66
C ALA A 6 6.77 -6.52 -5.72
N LEU A 7 8.09 -6.29 -5.78
CA LEU A 7 8.76 -5.21 -5.06
C LEU A 7 8.40 -3.82 -5.58
N ILE A 8 8.40 -3.63 -6.91
CA ILE A 8 7.99 -2.34 -7.50
C ILE A 8 6.53 -2.05 -7.16
N LEU A 9 5.67 -3.06 -7.27
CA LEU A 9 4.26 -2.96 -6.97
C LEU A 9 4.01 -2.62 -5.49
N SER A 10 4.74 -3.25 -4.55
CA SER A 10 4.62 -2.93 -3.13
C SER A 10 5.06 -1.49 -2.81
N ILE A 11 6.11 -0.98 -3.46
CA ILE A 11 6.54 0.43 -3.30
C ILE A 11 5.46 1.40 -3.78
N ILE A 12 4.81 1.12 -4.93
CA ILE A 12 3.72 1.96 -5.44
C ILE A 12 2.55 2.01 -4.44
N PHE A 13 2.12 0.85 -3.94
CA PHE A 13 1.03 0.78 -2.96
C PHE A 13 1.41 1.39 -1.61
N LEU A 14 2.70 1.37 -1.24
CA LEU A 14 3.20 2.05 -0.06
C LEU A 14 3.03 3.58 -0.19
N ILE A 15 3.45 4.16 -1.32
CA ILE A 15 3.26 5.60 -1.58
C ILE A 15 1.77 5.95 -1.56
N LEU A 16 0.92 5.11 -2.17
CA LEU A 16 -0.52 5.31 -2.18
C LEU A 16 -1.14 5.23 -0.78
N THR A 17 -0.59 4.38 0.10
CA THR A 17 -0.98 4.29 1.52
C THR A 17 -0.67 5.59 2.26
N PHE A 18 0.53 6.15 2.06
CA PHE A 18 0.89 7.44 2.67
C PHE A 18 0.08 8.60 2.11
N ALA A 19 -0.21 8.61 0.81
CA ALA A 19 -1.09 9.60 0.19
C ALA A 19 -2.53 9.49 0.76
N GLY A 20 -3.05 8.28 0.90
CA GLY A 20 -4.35 8.02 1.51
C GLY A 20 -4.40 8.46 2.97
N ALA A 21 -3.36 8.17 3.76
CA ALA A 21 -3.24 8.61 5.14
C ALA A 21 -3.18 10.15 5.24
N GLY A 22 -2.38 10.79 4.38
CA GLY A 22 -2.31 12.25 4.27
C GLY A 22 -3.66 12.87 3.91
N TYR A 23 -4.39 12.27 2.98
CA TYR A 23 -5.75 12.69 2.61
C TYR A 23 -6.72 12.57 3.80
N ILE A 24 -6.66 11.48 4.56
CA ILE A 24 -7.49 11.30 5.75
C ILE A 24 -7.19 12.37 6.80
N LEU A 25 -5.91 12.62 7.08
CA LEU A 25 -5.47 13.62 8.05
C LEU A 25 -5.83 15.05 7.60
N TYR A 26 -5.65 15.37 6.32
CA TYR A 26 -5.99 16.67 5.75
C TYR A 26 -7.50 16.99 5.85
N ASN A 27 -8.35 15.98 5.70
CA ASN A 27 -9.80 16.12 5.88
C ASN A 27 -10.24 15.98 7.36
N GLY A 28 -9.30 16.08 8.31
CA GLY A 28 -9.58 16.02 9.74
C GLY A 28 -10.13 14.67 10.22
N GLY A 29 -9.76 13.57 9.55
CA GLY A 29 -10.21 12.22 9.90
C GLY A 29 -11.67 11.91 9.55
N LYS A 30 -12.36 12.81 8.83
CA LYS A 30 -13.79 12.65 8.48
C LYS A 30 -14.03 11.78 7.25
N VAL A 31 -12.99 11.54 6.44
CA VAL A 31 -13.07 10.70 5.23
C VAL A 31 -12.71 9.26 5.55
N ASN A 32 -13.18 8.33 4.71
CA ASN A 32 -13.06 6.90 4.96
C ASN A 32 -11.58 6.44 5.11
N ALA A 33 -11.27 5.74 6.20
CA ALA A 33 -9.95 5.14 6.44
C ALA A 33 -9.53 4.14 5.34
N GLY A 34 -10.51 3.63 4.57
CA GLY A 34 -10.30 2.77 3.41
C GLY A 34 -9.32 3.32 2.37
N TYR A 35 -9.20 4.65 2.24
CA TYR A 35 -8.22 5.27 1.34
C TYR A 35 -6.77 4.92 1.68
N ALA A 36 -6.45 4.65 2.95
CA ALA A 36 -5.16 4.15 3.38
C ALA A 36 -5.16 2.61 3.55
N CYS A 37 -6.23 2.04 4.11
CA CYS A 37 -6.26 0.61 4.44
C CYS A 37 -6.25 -0.30 3.19
N VAL A 38 -6.95 0.07 2.12
CA VAL A 38 -6.99 -0.74 0.88
C VAL A 38 -5.60 -0.88 0.24
N PRO A 39 -4.88 0.21 -0.08
CA PRO A 39 -3.53 0.10 -0.63
C PRO A 39 -2.55 -0.56 0.34
N MET A 40 -2.71 -0.37 1.65
CA MET A 40 -1.87 -1.03 2.66
C MET A 40 -1.97 -2.56 2.60
N VAL A 41 -3.19 -3.11 2.52
CA VAL A 41 -3.40 -4.56 2.43
C VAL A 41 -2.77 -5.12 1.16
N ILE A 42 -2.90 -4.42 0.03
CA ILE A 42 -2.31 -4.85 -1.24
C ILE A 42 -0.77 -4.80 -1.19
N ALA A 43 -0.19 -3.79 -0.54
CA ALA A 43 1.25 -3.70 -0.31
C ALA A 43 1.76 -4.89 0.53
N LEU A 44 1.05 -5.23 1.61
CA LEU A 44 1.39 -6.35 2.48
C LEU A 44 1.32 -7.70 1.77
N VAL A 45 0.26 -7.95 1.00
CA VAL A 45 0.10 -9.18 0.21
C VAL A 45 1.22 -9.28 -0.84
N SER A 46 1.55 -8.17 -1.51
CA SER A 46 2.63 -8.13 -2.49
C SER A 46 4.00 -8.40 -1.86
N MET A 47 4.26 -7.85 -0.65
CA MET A 47 5.49 -8.14 0.11
C MET A 47 5.53 -9.59 0.61
N ALA A 48 4.41 -10.14 1.07
CA ALA A 48 4.33 -11.54 1.50
C ALA A 48 4.60 -12.48 0.33
N PHE A 49 4.04 -12.18 -0.84
CA PHE A 49 4.32 -12.90 -2.08
C PHE A 49 5.80 -12.77 -2.45
N TYR A 50 6.36 -11.56 -2.45
CA TYR A 50 7.79 -11.36 -2.70
C TYR A 50 8.68 -12.21 -1.78
N ARG A 51 8.38 -12.26 -0.47
CA ARG A 51 9.15 -13.05 0.50
C ARG A 51 9.03 -14.56 0.28
N LYS A 52 7.87 -15.04 -0.12
CA LYS A 52 7.63 -16.48 -0.38
C LYS A 52 8.37 -16.99 -1.63
N TYR A 53 8.55 -16.13 -2.62
CA TYR A 53 9.18 -16.44 -3.90
C TYR A 53 10.54 -15.73 -4.08
N LYS A 54 11.19 -15.37 -2.97
CA LYS A 54 12.57 -14.90 -2.91
C LYS A 54 13.51 -16.10 -2.86
#